data_AF-A0AAC9J2Z2-F1
#
_entry.id   AF-A0AAC9J2Z2-F1
#
_cell.length_a   1.000
_cell.length_b   1.000
_cell.length_c   1.000
_cell.angle_alpha   90.00
_cell.angle_beta   90.00
_cell.angle_gamma   90.00
#
_symmetry.space_group_name_H-M   'P 1'
#
loop_
_entity.id
_entity.type
_entity.pdbx_description
1 polymer ?
#
loop_
_entity_poly.entity_id
_entity_poly.type
_entity_poly.pdbx_seq_one_letter_code
_entity_poly.pdbx_strand_id
1 'polypeptide(L)'
;MATYFYTEVSRVAEEAGVPHLTKKANMQSWSDDMRKLIEIDQVNKQLAKDVMDWVVQDSFWKTNVLSAKKLREKFAELAIKMNAQKKPVKPKQEPDSRDKDIAFQQFVADGGDPSEFNWNS
;
A
#
# COMPACT_ATOMS: atom_id res chain seq x y z
N MET A 1 18.65 11.55 6.03
CA MET A 1 17.36 11.13 5.43
C MET A 1 17.33 11.33 3.92
N ALA A 2 17.69 12.51 3.39
CA ALA A 2 17.74 12.73 1.95
C ALA A 2 18.66 11.75 1.19
N THR A 3 19.91 11.60 1.63
CA THR A 3 20.86 10.64 1.04
C THR A 3 20.32 9.21 1.05
N TYR A 4 19.69 8.80 2.16
CA TYR A 4 19.10 7.48 2.32
C TYR A 4 18.02 7.22 1.26
N PHE A 5 17.04 8.13 1.16
CA PHE A 5 15.97 7.97 0.18
C PHE A 5 16.50 8.02 -1.25
N TYR A 6 17.48 8.88 -1.50
CA TYR A 6 18.13 8.98 -2.81
C TYR A 6 18.79 7.67 -3.22
N THR A 7 19.48 6.99 -2.30
CA THR A 7 20.08 5.69 -2.54
C THR A 7 19.02 4.65 -2.91
N GLU A 8 17.91 4.57 -2.17
CA GLU A 8 16.83 3.62 -2.48
C GLU A 8 16.18 3.88 -3.84
N VAL A 9 15.87 5.13 -4.15
CA VAL A 9 15.29 5.50 -5.46
C VAL A 9 16.30 5.24 -6.58
N SER A 10 17.59 5.48 -6.36
CA SER A 10 18.64 5.18 -7.36
C SER A 10 18.79 3.69 -7.60
N ARG A 11 18.71 2.86 -6.57
CA ARG A 11 18.70 1.40 -6.69
C ARG A 11 17.53 0.92 -7.55
N VAL A 12 16.32 1.42 -7.29
CA VAL A 12 15.14 1.08 -8.10
C VAL A 12 15.30 1.50 -9.56
N ALA A 13 15.92 2.66 -9.82
CA ALA A 13 16.20 3.11 -11.18
C ALA A 13 17.26 2.26 -11.90
N GLU A 14 18.28 1.79 -11.18
CA GLU A 14 19.27 0.84 -11.68
C GLU A 14 18.64 -0.51 -12.04
N GLU A 15 17.82 -1.07 -11.15
CA GLU A 15 17.08 -2.31 -11.36
C GLU A 15 16.13 -2.23 -12.56
N ALA A 16 15.54 -1.05 -12.80
CA ALA A 16 14.69 -0.79 -13.95
C ALA A 16 15.48 -0.48 -15.25
N GLY A 17 16.82 -0.49 -15.22
CA GLY A 17 17.67 -0.21 -16.38
C GLY A 17 17.71 1.27 -16.80
N VAL A 18 17.27 2.18 -15.94
CA VAL A 18 17.16 3.63 -16.21
C VAL A 18 17.92 4.50 -15.19
N PRO A 19 19.20 4.22 -14.89
CA PRO A 19 19.95 4.90 -13.82
C PRO A 19 20.16 6.40 -14.06
N HIS A 20 20.01 6.88 -15.29
CA HIS A 20 20.18 8.28 -15.63
C HIS A 20 19.07 9.19 -15.07
N LEU A 21 17.91 8.63 -14.69
CA LEU A 21 16.77 9.39 -14.17
C LEU A 21 17.05 9.98 -12.77
N THR A 22 17.92 9.37 -11.97
CA THR A 22 18.24 9.83 -10.62
C THR A 22 19.55 10.62 -10.54
N LYS A 23 20.49 10.39 -11.47
CA LYS A 23 21.84 11.03 -11.46
C LYS A 23 21.86 12.56 -11.43
N LYS A 24 20.80 13.22 -11.88
CA LYS A 24 20.70 14.71 -11.90
C LYS A 24 19.94 15.27 -10.70
N ALA A 25 19.68 14.46 -9.68
CA ALA A 25 18.98 14.93 -8.48
C ALA A 25 19.79 16.01 -7.74
N ASN A 26 19.12 17.13 -7.44
CA ASN A 26 19.71 18.19 -6.63
C ASN A 26 19.62 17.82 -5.13
N MET A 27 20.74 17.42 -4.53
CA MET A 27 20.78 16.99 -3.12
C MET A 27 20.41 18.09 -2.12
N GLN A 28 20.61 19.37 -2.46
CA GLN A 28 20.16 20.48 -1.61
C GLN A 28 18.63 20.53 -1.56
N SER A 29 17.96 20.38 -2.72
CA SER A 29 16.50 20.33 -2.78
C SER A 29 15.93 19.12 -2.02
N TRP A 30 16.55 17.95 -2.17
CA TRP A 30 16.14 16.75 -1.45
C TRP A 30 16.29 16.92 0.07
N SER A 31 17.40 17.52 0.51
CA SER A 31 17.64 17.81 1.92
C SER A 31 16.60 18.79 2.47
N ASP A 32 16.27 19.83 1.71
CA ASP A 32 15.26 20.81 2.12
C ASP A 32 13.86 20.20 2.20
N ASP A 33 13.44 19.39 1.22
CA ASP A 33 12.14 18.70 1.28
C ASP A 33 12.05 17.71 2.45
N MET A 34 13.12 16.95 2.72
CA MET A 34 13.14 16.05 3.89
C MET A 34 13.16 16.82 5.21
N ARG A 35 13.85 17.97 5.26
CA ARG A 35 13.83 18.85 6.42
C ARG A 35 12.41 19.38 6.67
N LYS A 36 11.74 19.89 5.62
CA LYS A 36 10.35 20.37 5.71
C LYS A 36 9.39 19.27 6.17
N LEU A 37 9.56 18.04 5.68
CA LEU A 37 8.75 16.90 6.11
C LEU A 37 8.83 16.66 7.64
N ILE A 38 10.02 16.79 8.23
CA ILE A 38 10.21 16.55 9.67
C ILE A 38 9.88 17.79 10.50
N GLU A 39 10.37 18.96 10.10
CA GLU A 39 10.29 20.19 10.90
C GLU A 39 9.00 20.98 10.69
N ILE A 40 8.42 20.95 9.49
CA ILE A 40 7.21 21.71 9.18
C ILE A 40 6.00 20.78 9.27
N ASP A 41 6.06 19.64 8.59
CA ASP A 41 4.94 18.70 8.56
C ASP A 41 4.89 17.81 9.82
N GLN A 42 5.87 17.97 10.73
CA GLN A 42 5.94 17.31 12.04
C GLN A 42 5.88 15.77 11.95
N VAL A 43 6.35 15.22 10.83
CA VAL A 43 6.38 13.77 10.64
C VAL A 43 7.48 13.17 11.50
N ASN A 44 7.14 12.11 12.23
CA ASN A 44 8.12 11.35 12.99
C ASN A 44 9.17 10.72 12.04
N LYS A 45 10.46 10.83 12.39
CA LYS A 45 11.57 10.31 11.58
C LYS A 45 11.47 8.81 11.29
N GLN A 46 10.98 8.01 12.25
CA GLN A 46 10.77 6.58 12.07
C GLN A 46 9.65 6.31 11.07
N LEU A 47 8.51 6.99 11.21
CA LEU A 47 7.41 6.87 10.25
C LEU A 47 7.85 7.27 8.84
N ALA A 48 8.62 8.35 8.71
CA ALA A 48 9.18 8.76 7.43
C ALA A 48 10.09 7.67 6.84
N LYS A 49 10.93 7.04 7.66
CA LYS A 49 11.76 5.91 7.22
C LYS A 49 10.92 4.74 6.75
N ASP A 50 9.92 4.33 7.53
CA ASP A 50 9.05 3.21 7.17
C ASP A 50 8.32 3.46 5.85
N VAL A 51 7.84 4.69 5.62
CA VAL A 51 7.20 5.07 4.36
C VAL A 51 8.20 5.08 3.20
N MET A 52 9.43 5.57 3.41
CA MET A 52 10.50 5.51 2.39
C MET A 52 10.85 4.08 1.99
N ASP A 53 10.92 3.17 2.97
CA ASP A 53 11.24 1.76 2.71
C ASP A 53 10.09 1.06 1.98
N TRP A 54 8.85 1.37 2.36
CA TRP A 54 7.67 0.78 1.74
C TRP A 54 7.42 1.32 0.33
N VAL A 55 7.55 2.63 0.11
CA VAL A 55 7.18 3.27 -1.17
C VAL A 55 8.03 2.78 -2.34
N VAL A 56 9.30 2.43 -2.10
CA VAL A 56 10.22 1.91 -3.12
C VAL A 56 9.99 0.43 -3.44
N GLN A 57 9.30 -0.29 -2.56
CA GLN A 57 8.94 -1.70 -2.74
C GLN A 57 7.55 -1.86 -3.38
N ASP A 58 6.62 -0.96 -3.08
CA ASP A 58 5.27 -1.00 -3.63
C ASP A 58 5.28 -0.80 -5.15
N SER A 59 4.71 -1.77 -5.87
CA SER A 59 4.74 -1.81 -7.34
C SER A 59 4.10 -0.59 -8.01
N PHE A 60 3.10 0.02 -7.38
CA PHE A 60 2.41 1.20 -7.89
C PHE A 60 3.17 2.47 -7.50
N TRP A 61 3.60 2.59 -6.25
CA TRP A 61 4.18 3.84 -5.77
C TRP A 61 5.64 4.04 -6.16
N LYS A 62 6.42 2.98 -6.36
CA LYS A 62 7.85 3.11 -6.74
C LYS A 62 8.06 3.84 -8.06
N THR A 63 7.09 3.77 -8.98
CA THR A 63 7.13 4.51 -10.26
C THR A 63 6.61 5.93 -10.15
N ASN A 64 5.81 6.22 -9.12
CA ASN A 64 5.15 7.51 -8.93
C ASN A 64 5.93 8.43 -7.96
N VAL A 65 6.77 7.87 -7.10
CA VAL A 65 7.54 8.62 -6.09
C VAL A 65 9.04 8.44 -6.33
N LEU A 66 9.57 9.27 -7.23
CA LEU A 66 10.98 9.25 -7.64
C LEU A 66 11.80 10.44 -7.10
N SER A 67 11.24 11.22 -6.18
CA SER A 67 11.92 12.36 -5.57
C SER A 67 11.44 12.68 -4.16
N ALA A 68 12.29 13.31 -3.35
CA ALA A 68 11.94 13.77 -2.01
C ALA A 68 10.73 14.74 -2.00
N LYS A 69 10.66 15.65 -2.98
CA LYS A 69 9.50 16.53 -3.19
C LYS A 69 8.21 15.72 -3.32
N LYS A 70 8.22 14.70 -4.19
CA LYS A 70 7.03 13.89 -4.45
C LYS A 70 6.63 13.03 -3.25
N LEU A 71 7.63 12.53 -2.51
CA LEU A 71 7.41 11.81 -1.26
C LEU A 71 6.68 12.71 -0.26
N ARG A 72 7.17 13.94 -0.05
CA ARG A 72 6.54 14.91 0.86
C ARG A 72 5.11 15.25 0.43
N GLU A 73 4.89 15.58 -0.85
CA GLU A 73 3.56 15.88 -1.41
C GLU A 73 2.54 14.77 -1.16
N LYS A 74 2.98 13.51 -1.23
CA LYS A 74 2.10 12.34 -1.12
C LYS A 74 2.15 11.67 0.26
N PHE A 75 2.88 12.23 1.22
CA PHE A 75 3.23 11.53 2.46
C PHE A 75 2.02 11.00 3.23
N ALA A 76 0.97 11.82 3.39
CA ALA A 76 -0.24 11.41 4.09
C ALA A 76 -0.94 10.21 3.42
N GLU A 77 -1.06 10.25 2.09
CA GLU A 77 -1.65 9.16 1.31
C GLU A 77 -0.83 7.87 1.44
N LEU A 78 0.49 8.00 1.34
CA LEU A 78 1.43 6.88 1.48
C LEU A 78 1.37 6.25 2.87
N ALA A 79 1.37 7.06 3.93
CA ALA A 79 1.31 6.57 5.30
C ALA A 79 0.00 5.81 5.59
N ILE A 80 -1.13 6.28 5.06
CA ILE A 80 -2.42 5.59 5.19
C ILE A 80 -2.41 4.27 4.41
N LYS A 81 -1.96 4.28 3.16
CA LYS A 81 -1.91 3.07 2.31
C LYS A 81 -0.96 2.02 2.86
N MET A 82 0.22 2.41 3.33
CA MET A 82 1.16 1.52 4.01
C MET A 82 0.49 0.83 5.20
N ASN A 83 -0.18 1.60 6.07
CA ASN A 83 -0.86 1.05 7.24
C ASN A 83 -2.05 0.16 6.88
N ALA A 84 -2.77 0.47 5.79
CA ALA A 84 -3.87 -0.36 5.30
C ALA A 84 -3.37 -1.73 4.79
N GLN A 85 -2.23 -1.75 4.08
CA GLN A 85 -1.61 -3.01 3.62
C GLN A 85 -1.03 -3.84 4.76
N LYS A 86 -0.54 -3.22 5.84
CA LYS A 86 -0.03 -3.90 7.04
C LYS A 86 -1.14 -4.56 7.87
N LYS A 87 -2.38 -4.08 7.78
CA LYS A 87 -3.50 -4.72 8.48
C LYS A 87 -3.83 -6.03 7.76
N PRO A 88 -3.94 -7.17 8.47
CA PRO A 88 -4.44 -8.38 7.86
C PRO A 88 -5.80 -8.07 7.26
N VAL A 89 -5.97 -8.43 5.99
CA VAL A 89 -7.26 -8.41 5.29
C VAL A 89 -8.25 -9.05 6.26
N LYS A 90 -9.29 -8.30 6.67
CA LYS A 90 -10.35 -8.83 7.52
C LYS A 90 -10.76 -10.19 6.94
N PRO A 91 -10.92 -11.23 7.78
CA PRO A 91 -11.36 -12.54 7.28
C PRO A 91 -12.58 -12.32 6.38
N LYS A 92 -12.57 -12.98 5.22
CA LYS A 92 -13.72 -13.06 4.30
C LYS A 92 -14.98 -13.12 5.15
N GLN A 93 -15.91 -12.19 4.92
CA GLN A 93 -17.22 -12.23 5.56
C GLN A 93 -17.72 -13.67 5.47
N GLU A 94 -18.07 -14.26 6.62
CA GLU A 94 -18.76 -15.53 6.64
C GLU A 94 -19.98 -15.41 5.71
N PRO A 95 -20.33 -16.47 4.95
CA PRO A 95 -21.44 -16.43 4.02
C PRO A 95 -22.67 -15.87 4.73
N ASP A 96 -23.28 -14.82 4.14
CA ASP A 96 -24.45 -14.17 4.71
C ASP A 96 -25.51 -15.25 4.91
N SER A 97 -26.20 -15.26 6.05
CA SER A 97 -27.28 -16.22 6.35
C SER A 97 -28.30 -16.33 5.20
N ARG A 98 -28.47 -15.23 4.45
CA ARG A 98 -29.34 -15.15 3.28
C ARG A 98 -28.89 -16.04 2.12
N ASP A 99 -27.60 -16.27 1.96
CA ASP A 99 -27.08 -17.16 0.91
C ASP A 99 -27.50 -18.61 1.17
N LYS A 100 -27.59 -19.02 2.45
CA LYS A 100 -28.09 -20.34 2.84
C LYS A 100 -29.59 -20.48 2.64
N ASP A 101 -30.37 -19.44 2.94
CA ASP A 101 -31.81 -19.42 2.69
C ASP A 101 -32.13 -19.51 1.19
N ILE A 102 -31.35 -18.81 0.35
CA ILE A 102 -31.48 -18.87 -1.11
C ILE A 102 -31.15 -20.29 -1.62
N ALA A 103 -30.05 -20.88 -1.14
CA ALA A 103 -29.66 -22.24 -1.52
C ALA A 103 -30.68 -23.29 -1.09
N PHE A 104 -31.27 -23.14 0.10
CA PHE A 104 -32.34 -24.00 0.59
C PHE A 104 -33.61 -23.89 -0.26
N GLN A 105 -34.05 -22.66 -0.56
CA GLN A 105 -35.22 -22.43 -1.42
C GLN A 105 -35.03 -23.02 -2.81
N GLN A 106 -33.84 -22.88 -3.39
CA GLN A 106 -33.53 -23.43 -4.71
C GLN A 106 -33.50 -24.96 -4.71
N PHE A 107 -32.91 -25.57 -3.68
CA PHE A 107 -32.89 -27.02 -3.51
C PHE A 107 -34.29 -27.64 -3.39
N VAL A 108 -35.18 -26.99 -2.62
CA VAL A 108 -36.58 -27.43 -2.50
C VAL A 108 -37.35 -27.22 -3.82
N ALA A 109 -37.08 -26.13 -4.54
CA ALA A 109 -37.70 -25.87 -5.85
C ALA A 109 -37.31 -26.90 -6.92
N ASP A 110 -36.07 -27.41 -6.86
CA ASP A 110 -35.57 -28.49 -7.72
C ASP A 110 -36.07 -29.90 -7.29
N GLY A 111 -36.92 -29.97 -6.26
CA GLY A 111 -37.56 -31.20 -5.79
C GLY A 111 -36.77 -31.96 -4.72
N GLY A 112 -35.74 -31.35 -4.14
CA GLY A 112 -35.02 -31.91 -2.99
C GLY A 112 -35.88 -31.94 -1.72
N ASP A 113 -35.73 -32.97 -0.91
CA ASP A 113 -36.42 -33.09 0.37
C ASP A 113 -35.84 -32.09 1.38
N PRO A 114 -36.65 -31.17 1.96
CA PRO A 114 -36.18 -30.17 2.92
C PRO A 114 -35.36 -30.73 4.10
N SER A 115 -35.57 -31.99 4.49
CA SER A 115 -34.85 -32.65 5.58
C SER A 115 -33.45 -33.13 5.21
N GLU A 116 -33.12 -33.22 3.92
CA GLU A 116 -31.81 -33.65 3.41
C GLU A 116 -30.84 -32.48 3.12
N PHE A 117 -31.31 -31.23 3.21
CA PHE A 117 -30.47 -30.07 2.93
C PHE A 117 -29.39 -29.89 4.02
N ASN A 118 -28.12 -29.84 3.60
CA ASN A 118 -26.98 -29.69 4.51
C ASN A 118 -26.74 -28.22 4.89
N TRP A 119 -27.18 -27.83 6.08
CA TRP A 119 -27.00 -26.47 6.60
C TRP A 119 -25.55 -26.09 6.97
N ASN A 120 -24.66 -27.07 7.02
CA ASN A 120 -23.26 -26.90 7.40
C ASN A 120 -22.27 -26.93 6.22
N SER A 121 -22.76 -26.96 4.97
CA SER A 121 -21.91 -26.83 3.78
C SER A 121 -21.40 -25.40 3.56
#